data_AF-A0A2R6RPD8-F1
#
_entry.id   AF-A0A2R6RPD8-F1
#
_cell.length_a   1.000
_cell.length_b   1.000
_cell.length_c   1.000
_cell.angle_alpha   90.00
_cell.angle_beta   90.00
_cell.angle_gamma   90.00
#
_symmetry.space_group_name_H-M   'P 1'
#
loop_
_entity.id
_entity.type
_entity.pdbx_description
1 polymer ?
#
loop_
_entity_poly.entity_id
_entity_poly.type
_entity_poly.pdbx_seq_one_letter_code
_entity_poly.pdbx_strand_id
1 'polypeptide(L)'
;MGKSQISLSPILFLFSLIVFIDSVTCSCPINFGYVQTFPWDTHSCNKDPIDKGCCQTLISLFGLGLAQHLKETSMFYLPNTDSSSSCLSNFQSKLDAMSFPRSLVSECLGNSTRYVVNRTSCAGITTTQDWVEKAGAETLLDSSCKGDLTGLTRCSLCLDAGMKVNAQLVSLDKNATKCFQYAVLYAAGIVNEFGPEDVRTAACILALPLASSKSRNSSSKDNLYKWLFGSLGACMGFLFAMGLIVLYRMRDKRKKQKALHEEYVTGVKARVLPNTGAKWFSLAELEQATKGFPQRNMIGQGGYGVVYRGILSDGTVVAIKQILNLDTKGDDEFVNEVEIISKIKHKNLLSLRGCCVTSDPSRGKRRYLVYDFMPNGSLNDHLFDKKPLSWPQRKNIILDVAKGLAYLHYGIKPAIYHRDIKATNILLDSEMRARLADFGMAKQSMEGQSHLTTRVAGTYGYLAPEYALYGQLTEKSDVYSFGIVILEIMSGRRVLDTTNSSTLLITDWAWTRVKSGNVGEIFDETIREGGPRGVMERFVFVGILCAHVMVALRPTISDALKMLEGDIDIPKIPDRPLPLSHESFRSSLWYSASMSERSRACSSISSV
;
A
#
# COMPACT_ATOMS: atom_id res chain seq x y z
N MET A 1 -67.53 -43.32 -10.84
CA MET A 1 -67.31 -42.33 -9.75
C MET A 1 -65.81 -42.04 -9.70
N GLY A 2 -65.41 -40.76 -9.56
CA GLY A 2 -64.08 -40.19 -9.87
C GLY A 2 -62.86 -40.83 -9.18
N LYS A 3 -61.61 -40.50 -9.54
CA LYS A 3 -60.97 -39.18 -9.70
C LYS A 3 -59.58 -39.36 -10.38
N SER A 4 -59.04 -38.28 -10.98
CA SER A 4 -57.62 -37.83 -11.08
C SER A 4 -56.50 -38.87 -11.32
N GLN A 5 -55.38 -38.69 -12.02
CA GLN A 5 -54.62 -37.56 -12.56
C GLN A 5 -53.36 -38.18 -13.25
N ILE A 6 -52.69 -37.43 -14.12
CA ILE A 6 -51.21 -37.39 -14.36
C ILE A 6 -50.54 -38.47 -15.26
N SER A 7 -49.97 -37.92 -16.35
CA SER A 7 -48.63 -38.13 -16.98
C SER A 7 -48.10 -39.54 -17.27
N LEU A 8 -47.70 -39.79 -18.53
CA LEU A 8 -46.29 -39.84 -18.95
C LEU A 8 -46.19 -40.04 -20.49
N SER A 9 -45.30 -39.28 -21.13
CA SER A 9 -44.84 -39.43 -22.52
C SER A 9 -44.00 -40.72 -22.68
N PRO A 10 -43.80 -41.31 -23.89
CA PRO A 10 -42.70 -40.84 -24.76
C PRO A 10 -42.80 -41.15 -26.30
N ILE A 11 -41.93 -40.48 -27.10
CA ILE A 11 -41.27 -40.94 -28.37
C ILE A 11 -42.16 -41.03 -29.65
N LEU A 12 -41.81 -40.58 -30.87
CA LEU A 12 -40.72 -39.83 -31.51
C LEU A 12 -41.01 -39.76 -33.05
N PHE A 13 -40.55 -38.69 -33.73
CA PHE A 13 -40.29 -38.54 -35.18
C PHE A 13 -41.48 -38.61 -36.19
N LEU A 14 -41.58 -37.82 -37.27
CA LEU A 14 -40.60 -37.10 -38.07
C LEU A 14 -41.14 -35.71 -38.48
N PHE A 15 -40.31 -34.67 -38.41
CA PHE A 15 -40.46 -33.48 -39.25
C PHE A 15 -39.21 -33.34 -40.11
N SER A 16 -39.42 -33.17 -41.41
CA SER A 16 -38.38 -32.97 -42.41
C SER A 16 -37.55 -31.73 -42.08
N LEU A 17 -36.23 -31.91 -41.99
CA LEU A 17 -35.27 -30.83 -42.11
C LEU A 17 -35.46 -30.19 -43.51
N ILE A 18 -36.11 -29.04 -43.56
CA ILE A 18 -35.76 -28.02 -44.54
C ILE A 18 -34.71 -27.18 -43.83
N VAL A 19 -33.44 -27.47 -44.13
CA VAL A 19 -32.35 -26.55 -43.81
C VAL A 19 -32.56 -25.33 -44.69
N PHE A 20 -33.20 -24.29 -44.15
CA PHE A 20 -32.93 -22.94 -44.62
C PHE A 20 -31.48 -22.65 -44.21
N ILE A 21 -30.54 -22.93 -45.10
CA ILE A 21 -29.30 -22.18 -45.13
C ILE A 21 -29.76 -20.80 -45.57
N ASP A 22 -30.14 -19.95 -44.62
CA ASP A 22 -30.15 -18.52 -44.87
C ASP A 22 -28.71 -18.19 -45.25
N SER A 23 -28.50 -17.99 -46.55
CA SER A 23 -27.33 -17.32 -47.06
C SER A 23 -27.24 -16.00 -46.32
N VAL A 24 -26.38 -15.94 -45.29
CA VAL A 24 -26.10 -14.72 -44.55
C VAL A 24 -25.60 -13.72 -45.59
N THR A 25 -26.50 -12.82 -45.98
CA THR A 25 -26.12 -11.73 -46.85
C THR A 25 -24.99 -10.98 -46.13
N CYS A 26 -23.87 -10.77 -46.82
CA CYS A 26 -22.75 -9.95 -46.36
C CYS A 26 -23.15 -8.47 -46.31
N SER A 27 -24.34 -8.15 -45.80
CA SER A 27 -24.88 -6.80 -45.73
C SER A 27 -24.53 -6.16 -44.38
N CYS A 28 -24.36 -4.85 -44.38
CA CYS A 28 -24.15 -4.11 -43.14
C CYS A 28 -25.47 -4.04 -42.36
N PRO A 29 -25.54 -4.52 -41.11
CA PRO A 29 -26.76 -4.45 -40.30
C PRO A 29 -27.04 -3.05 -39.71
N ILE A 30 -26.18 -2.06 -39.98
CA ILE A 30 -26.30 -0.69 -39.46
C ILE A 30 -26.79 0.23 -40.57
N ASN A 31 -27.84 1.00 -40.31
CA ASN A 31 -28.29 2.04 -41.21
C ASN A 31 -27.51 3.34 -40.98
N PHE A 32 -26.61 3.68 -41.91
CA PHE A 32 -25.83 4.92 -41.87
C PHE A 32 -26.52 6.13 -42.52
N GLY A 33 -27.84 6.10 -42.70
CA GLY A 33 -28.60 7.23 -43.27
C GLY A 33 -28.42 8.55 -42.50
N TYR A 34 -28.22 8.46 -41.18
CA TYR A 34 -28.00 9.63 -40.32
C TYR A 34 -26.72 10.40 -40.64
N VAL A 35 -25.73 9.78 -41.30
CA VAL A 35 -24.43 10.45 -41.60
C VAL A 35 -24.63 11.75 -42.39
N GLN A 36 -25.65 11.79 -43.24
CA GLN A 36 -25.94 12.94 -44.11
C GLN A 36 -26.89 13.96 -43.45
N THR A 37 -27.66 13.54 -42.45
CA THR A 37 -28.74 14.33 -41.86
C THR A 37 -28.44 14.83 -40.45
N PHE A 38 -27.57 14.12 -39.72
CA PHE A 38 -27.19 14.47 -38.36
C PHE A 38 -26.31 15.73 -38.35
N PRO A 39 -26.51 16.69 -37.42
CA PRO A 39 -25.81 17.96 -37.42
C PRO A 39 -24.42 17.87 -36.79
N TRP A 40 -23.53 17.02 -37.30
CA TRP A 40 -22.15 16.88 -36.82
C TRP A 40 -21.18 17.89 -37.48
N ASP A 41 -20.10 18.23 -36.80
CA ASP A 41 -19.10 19.19 -37.31
C ASP A 41 -18.22 18.58 -38.41
N THR A 42 -18.35 19.10 -39.62
CA THR A 42 -17.63 18.66 -40.82
C THR A 42 -16.35 19.45 -41.09
N HIS A 43 -16.09 20.54 -40.34
CA HIS A 43 -15.04 21.51 -40.66
C HIS A 43 -13.61 20.92 -40.57
N SER A 44 -13.38 19.99 -39.65
CA SER A 44 -12.08 19.34 -39.46
C SER A 44 -11.79 18.25 -40.51
N CYS A 45 -12.82 17.73 -41.20
CA CYS A 45 -12.70 16.59 -42.12
C CYS A 45 -12.45 16.97 -43.59
N ASN A 46 -12.37 18.28 -43.90
CA ASN A 46 -12.08 18.80 -45.23
C ASN A 46 -10.61 19.27 -45.41
N LYS A 47 -9.73 18.96 -44.46
CA LYS A 47 -8.33 19.41 -44.45
C LYS A 47 -7.38 18.27 -44.81
N ASP A 48 -6.32 18.61 -45.55
CA ASP A 48 -5.17 17.75 -45.84
C ASP A 48 -3.92 18.37 -45.17
N PRO A 49 -3.21 17.67 -44.28
CA PRO A 49 -3.40 16.28 -43.83
C PRO A 49 -4.62 16.08 -42.93
N ILE A 50 -5.12 14.84 -42.87
CA ILE A 50 -6.28 14.45 -42.06
C ILE A 50 -5.97 14.74 -40.58
N ASP A 51 -6.77 15.64 -40.00
CA ASP A 51 -6.60 16.06 -38.62
C ASP A 51 -7.05 14.96 -37.64
N LYS A 52 -6.37 14.84 -36.50
CA LYS A 52 -6.74 13.89 -35.43
C LYS A 52 -8.15 14.16 -34.90
N GLY A 53 -8.60 15.42 -34.94
CA GLY A 53 -9.97 15.80 -34.62
C GLY A 53 -11.00 15.20 -35.58
N CYS A 54 -10.70 15.12 -36.88
CA CYS A 54 -11.60 14.48 -37.84
C CYS A 54 -11.76 12.98 -37.55
N CYS A 55 -10.66 12.25 -37.32
CA CYS A 55 -10.75 10.83 -37.01
C CYS A 55 -11.54 10.55 -35.73
N GLN A 56 -11.41 11.40 -34.71
CA GLN A 56 -12.22 11.28 -33.50
C GLN A 56 -13.71 11.50 -33.79
N THR A 57 -14.05 12.54 -34.57
CA THR A 57 -15.43 12.81 -34.99
C THR A 57 -16.02 11.63 -35.77
N LEU A 58 -15.28 11.04 -36.71
CA LEU A 58 -15.75 9.89 -37.49
C LEU A 58 -15.90 8.61 -36.65
N ILE A 59 -15.03 8.38 -35.66
CA ILE A 59 -15.18 7.28 -34.71
C ILE A 59 -16.44 7.47 -33.86
N SER A 60 -16.71 8.69 -33.38
CA SER A 60 -17.92 9.02 -32.63
C SER A 60 -19.18 8.89 -33.49
N LEU A 61 -19.13 9.33 -34.74
CA LEU A 61 -20.22 9.23 -35.70
C LEU A 61 -20.53 7.76 -36.04
N PHE A 62 -19.51 6.92 -36.25
CA PHE A 62 -19.70 5.47 -36.44
C PHE A 62 -20.19 4.79 -35.15
N GLY A 63 -19.72 5.25 -33.99
CA GLY A 63 -20.17 4.82 -32.66
C GLY A 63 -21.66 5.05 -32.41
N LEU A 64 -22.24 6.08 -33.03
CA LEU A 64 -23.68 6.33 -33.04
C LEU A 64 -24.44 5.14 -33.65
N GLY A 65 -24.00 4.68 -34.82
CA GLY A 65 -24.59 3.51 -35.49
C GLY A 65 -24.42 2.22 -34.70
N LEU A 66 -23.27 2.03 -34.03
CA LEU A 66 -23.06 0.87 -33.15
C LEU A 66 -23.95 0.91 -31.91
N ALA A 67 -24.18 2.08 -31.32
CA ALA A 67 -25.08 2.23 -30.18
C ALA A 67 -26.53 1.96 -30.60
N GLN A 68 -26.91 2.38 -31.80
CA GLN A 68 -28.23 2.06 -32.38
C GLN A 68 -28.37 0.56 -32.64
N HIS A 69 -27.34 -0.08 -33.20
CA HIS A 69 -27.30 -1.53 -33.40
C HIS A 69 -27.43 -2.30 -32.09
N LEU A 70 -26.73 -1.86 -31.03
CA LEU A 70 -26.85 -2.45 -29.68
C LEU A 70 -28.28 -2.33 -29.15
N LYS A 71 -28.93 -1.17 -29.34
CA LYS A 71 -30.32 -0.95 -28.94
C LYS A 71 -31.30 -1.90 -29.64
N GLU A 72 -31.07 -2.18 -30.92
CA GLU A 72 -31.97 -3.00 -31.74
C GLU A 72 -31.73 -4.51 -31.59
N THR A 73 -30.47 -4.92 -31.42
CA THR A 73 -30.06 -6.34 -31.51
C THR A 73 -29.51 -6.91 -30.21
N SER A 74 -29.30 -6.08 -29.19
CA SER A 74 -28.62 -6.45 -27.94
C SER A 74 -27.16 -6.90 -28.09
N MET A 75 -26.53 -6.69 -29.26
CA MET A 75 -25.11 -7.00 -29.49
C MET A 75 -24.24 -5.74 -29.54
N PHE A 76 -23.09 -5.76 -28.86
CA PHE A 76 -22.19 -4.60 -28.78
C PHE A 76 -21.42 -4.32 -30.08
N TYR A 77 -21.15 -5.36 -30.87
CA TYR A 77 -20.32 -5.31 -32.06
C TYR A 77 -20.85 -6.28 -33.13
N LEU A 78 -20.30 -6.19 -34.35
CA LEU A 78 -20.76 -6.93 -35.51
C LEU A 78 -20.37 -8.42 -35.44
N PRO A 79 -21.18 -9.33 -36.02
CA PRO A 79 -21.00 -10.77 -35.85
C PRO A 79 -19.73 -11.33 -36.52
N ASN A 80 -19.26 -10.72 -37.61
CA ASN A 80 -18.11 -11.19 -38.36
C ASN A 80 -17.42 -10.06 -39.15
N THR A 81 -16.23 -10.37 -39.66
CA THR A 81 -15.37 -9.44 -40.41
C THR A 81 -15.99 -9.00 -41.73
N ASP A 82 -16.82 -9.84 -42.36
CA ASP A 82 -17.49 -9.51 -43.62
C ASP A 82 -18.56 -8.44 -43.41
N SER A 83 -19.43 -8.60 -42.41
CA SER A 83 -20.39 -7.57 -41.99
C SER A 83 -19.67 -6.28 -41.59
N SER A 84 -18.54 -6.36 -40.89
CA SER A 84 -17.75 -5.16 -40.56
C SER A 84 -17.17 -4.48 -41.78
N SER A 85 -16.67 -5.23 -42.76
CA SER A 85 -16.10 -4.67 -44.00
C SER A 85 -17.20 -4.00 -44.83
N SER A 86 -18.37 -4.64 -44.93
CA SER A 86 -19.55 -4.08 -45.56
C SER A 86 -20.05 -2.82 -44.87
N CYS A 87 -20.00 -2.74 -43.54
CA CYS A 87 -20.36 -1.51 -42.81
C CYS A 87 -19.37 -0.37 -43.01
N LEU A 88 -18.07 -0.64 -43.01
CA LEU A 88 -17.06 0.38 -43.29
C LEU A 88 -17.20 0.92 -44.72
N SER A 89 -17.46 0.04 -45.69
CA SER A 89 -17.74 0.42 -47.08
C SER A 89 -19.03 1.24 -47.22
N ASN A 90 -20.11 0.83 -46.55
CA ASN A 90 -21.37 1.56 -46.56
C ASN A 90 -21.22 2.98 -45.95
N PHE A 91 -20.51 3.08 -44.83
CA PHE A 91 -20.19 4.34 -44.17
C PHE A 91 -19.33 5.26 -45.06
N GLN A 92 -18.30 4.71 -45.74
CA GLN A 92 -17.53 5.47 -46.72
C GLN A 92 -18.41 5.98 -47.86
N SER A 93 -19.37 5.19 -48.36
CA SER A 93 -20.27 5.65 -49.43
C SER A 93 -21.16 6.84 -49.01
N LYS A 94 -21.53 6.91 -47.72
CA LYS A 94 -22.26 8.06 -47.15
C LYS A 94 -21.38 9.30 -47.05
N LEU A 95 -20.11 9.14 -46.70
CA LEU A 95 -19.13 10.23 -46.70
C LEU A 95 -18.79 10.70 -48.13
N ASP A 96 -18.67 9.78 -49.08
CA ASP A 96 -18.45 10.09 -50.50
C ASP A 96 -19.61 10.94 -51.07
N ALA A 97 -20.85 10.61 -50.69
CA ALA A 97 -22.03 11.39 -51.07
C ALA A 97 -22.04 12.82 -50.46
N MET A 98 -21.20 13.08 -49.45
CA MET A 98 -20.97 14.41 -48.87
C MET A 98 -19.67 15.07 -49.40
N SER A 99 -19.05 14.50 -50.44
CA SER A 99 -17.81 14.98 -51.08
C SER A 99 -16.54 14.92 -50.23
N PHE A 100 -16.47 14.00 -49.26
CA PHE A 100 -15.26 13.78 -48.45
C PHE A 100 -14.23 12.85 -49.13
N PRO A 101 -12.93 12.88 -48.71
CA PRO A 101 -11.90 11.98 -49.23
C PRO A 101 -12.21 10.48 -49.04
N ARG A 102 -11.89 9.67 -50.06
CA ARG A 102 -12.08 8.21 -50.08
C ARG A 102 -11.21 7.44 -49.08
N SER A 103 -10.16 8.06 -48.56
CA SER A 103 -9.23 7.43 -47.62
C SER A 103 -9.61 7.62 -46.15
N LEU A 104 -10.62 8.44 -45.84
CA LEU A 104 -10.99 8.78 -44.46
C LEU A 104 -11.33 7.55 -43.60
N VAL A 105 -12.14 6.61 -44.12
CA VAL A 105 -12.51 5.42 -43.35
C VAL A 105 -11.29 4.53 -43.12
N SER A 106 -10.45 4.33 -44.15
CA SER A 106 -9.23 3.53 -44.03
C SER A 106 -8.19 4.14 -43.08
N GLU A 107 -8.09 5.47 -43.04
CA GLU A 107 -7.12 6.18 -42.19
C GLU A 107 -7.61 6.36 -40.74
N CYS A 108 -8.91 6.59 -40.52
CA CYS A 108 -9.43 6.94 -39.20
C CYS A 108 -10.06 5.77 -38.42
N LEU A 109 -10.81 4.88 -39.10
CA LEU A 109 -11.56 3.81 -38.42
C LEU A 109 -10.70 2.54 -38.28
N GLY A 110 -9.67 2.38 -39.11
CA GLY A 110 -8.76 1.25 -39.08
C GLY A 110 -9.33 0.02 -39.78
N ASN A 111 -8.88 -1.17 -39.37
CA ASN A 111 -9.26 -2.43 -40.03
C ASN A 111 -10.63 -2.98 -39.58
N SER A 112 -11.20 -3.87 -40.38
CA SER A 112 -12.50 -4.50 -40.12
C SER A 112 -12.54 -5.35 -38.85
N THR A 113 -11.41 -5.82 -38.32
CA THR A 113 -11.39 -6.60 -37.07
C THR A 113 -11.72 -5.79 -35.82
N ARG A 114 -11.69 -4.44 -35.90
CA ARG A 114 -11.91 -3.56 -34.75
C ARG A 114 -13.34 -3.56 -34.23
N TYR A 115 -14.31 -3.83 -35.11
CA TYR A 115 -15.75 -3.69 -34.83
C TYR A 115 -16.48 -5.03 -34.82
N VAL A 116 -15.74 -6.13 -34.70
CA VAL A 116 -16.27 -7.50 -34.62
C VAL A 116 -16.31 -7.95 -33.17
N VAL A 117 -17.31 -8.76 -32.82
CA VAL A 117 -17.42 -9.40 -31.50
C VAL A 117 -16.13 -10.14 -31.17
N ASN A 118 -15.53 -9.80 -30.03
CA ASN A 118 -14.31 -10.43 -29.54
C ASN A 118 -14.44 -10.75 -28.05
N ARG A 119 -14.47 -12.04 -27.71
CA ARG A 119 -14.60 -12.54 -26.33
C ARG A 119 -13.40 -12.23 -25.42
N THR A 120 -12.31 -11.72 -25.98
CA THR A 120 -11.15 -11.23 -25.20
C THR A 120 -11.24 -9.72 -24.92
N SER A 121 -12.20 -9.02 -25.51
CA SER A 121 -12.44 -7.60 -25.27
C SER A 121 -13.40 -7.41 -24.09
N CYS A 122 -13.10 -6.42 -23.25
CA CYS A 122 -13.82 -6.06 -22.03
C CYS A 122 -14.48 -7.21 -21.25
N ALA A 123 -13.66 -8.02 -20.56
CA ALA A 123 -14.10 -9.12 -19.71
C ALA A 123 -15.03 -10.14 -20.43
N GLY A 124 -14.98 -10.21 -21.76
CA GLY A 124 -15.80 -11.11 -22.58
C GLY A 124 -17.27 -10.71 -22.69
N ILE A 125 -17.59 -9.42 -22.57
CA ILE A 125 -18.93 -8.90 -22.83
C ILE A 125 -19.17 -8.89 -24.35
N THR A 126 -20.27 -9.50 -24.79
CA THR A 126 -20.70 -9.50 -26.19
C THR A 126 -22.14 -9.04 -26.38
N THR A 127 -22.98 -9.25 -25.37
CA THR A 127 -24.40 -8.90 -25.35
C THR A 127 -24.78 -8.02 -24.16
N THR A 128 -25.97 -7.40 -24.18
CA THR A 128 -26.55 -6.71 -23.01
C THR A 128 -26.81 -7.65 -21.83
N GLN A 129 -27.05 -8.94 -22.08
CA GLN A 129 -27.16 -9.94 -21.04
C GLN A 129 -25.82 -10.17 -20.33
N ASP A 130 -24.73 -10.31 -21.09
CA ASP A 130 -23.38 -10.43 -20.51
C ASP A 130 -23.01 -9.18 -19.69
N TRP A 131 -23.47 -8.01 -20.15
CA TRP A 131 -23.29 -6.76 -19.43
C TRP A 131 -24.01 -6.79 -18.07
N VAL A 132 -25.28 -7.19 -18.03
CA VAL A 132 -26.04 -7.28 -16.78
C VAL A 132 -25.39 -8.27 -15.81
N GLU A 133 -24.88 -9.40 -16.30
CA GLU A 133 -24.19 -10.40 -15.48
C GLU A 133 -22.87 -9.90 -14.88
N LYS A 134 -22.13 -9.05 -15.60
CA LYS A 134 -20.77 -8.61 -15.20
C LYS A 134 -20.73 -7.23 -14.54
N ALA A 135 -21.51 -6.28 -15.06
CA ALA A 135 -21.58 -4.91 -14.58
C ALA A 135 -22.69 -4.71 -13.53
N GLY A 136 -23.74 -5.54 -13.59
CA GLY A 136 -24.96 -5.41 -12.77
C GLY A 136 -26.16 -4.88 -13.56
N ALA A 137 -27.37 -5.18 -13.08
CA ALA A 137 -28.64 -4.75 -13.70
C ALA A 137 -28.91 -3.23 -13.57
N GLU A 138 -28.37 -2.60 -12.52
CA GLU A 138 -28.41 -1.15 -12.31
C GLU A 138 -26.99 -0.65 -12.03
N THR A 139 -26.40 0.05 -13.00
CA THR A 139 -25.06 0.63 -12.91
C THR A 139 -25.13 2.12 -12.56
N LEU A 140 -23.98 2.74 -12.30
CA LEU A 140 -23.90 4.20 -12.15
C LEU A 140 -24.31 4.94 -13.44
N LEU A 141 -24.25 4.29 -14.60
CA LEU A 141 -24.75 4.87 -15.85
C LEU A 141 -26.26 5.08 -15.78
N ASP A 142 -27.00 4.10 -15.26
CA ASP A 142 -28.47 4.11 -15.17
C ASP A 142 -29.03 5.30 -14.36
N SER A 143 -28.24 5.77 -13.39
CA SER A 143 -28.58 6.96 -12.59
C SER A 143 -28.03 8.28 -13.16
N SER A 144 -26.91 8.25 -13.87
CA SER A 144 -26.17 9.47 -14.26
C SER A 144 -26.36 9.87 -15.73
N CYS A 145 -26.67 8.91 -16.61
CA CYS A 145 -26.80 9.10 -18.05
C CYS A 145 -28.25 9.07 -18.55
N LYS A 146 -29.21 8.85 -17.64
CA LYS A 146 -30.64 8.81 -17.95
C LYS A 146 -31.22 10.23 -18.06
N GLY A 147 -32.04 10.44 -19.09
CA GLY A 147 -32.75 11.69 -19.33
C GLY A 147 -31.92 12.79 -20.00
N ASP A 148 -32.36 14.04 -19.84
CA ASP A 148 -31.82 15.17 -20.59
C ASP A 148 -30.43 15.58 -20.08
N LEU A 149 -29.42 15.44 -20.95
CA LEU A 149 -28.02 15.75 -20.67
C LEU A 149 -27.64 17.20 -21.05
N THR A 150 -28.61 18.10 -21.26
CA THR A 150 -28.36 19.53 -21.44
C THR A 150 -27.76 20.15 -20.18
N GLY A 151 -26.55 20.69 -20.31
CA GLY A 151 -25.79 21.33 -19.24
C GLY A 151 -24.50 20.58 -18.88
N LEU A 152 -23.39 21.33 -18.78
CA LEU A 152 -22.05 20.77 -18.53
C LEU A 152 -22.00 19.85 -17.30
N THR A 153 -22.80 20.14 -16.27
CA THR A 153 -22.81 19.41 -15.00
C THR A 153 -23.43 18.01 -15.10
N ARG A 154 -24.47 17.82 -15.93
CA ARG A 154 -25.11 16.48 -16.08
C ARG A 154 -24.30 15.59 -17.00
N CYS A 155 -23.76 16.18 -18.06
CA CYS A 155 -22.87 15.46 -18.96
C CYS A 155 -21.58 15.00 -18.26
N SER A 156 -20.97 15.85 -17.41
CA SER A 156 -19.79 15.46 -16.64
C SER A 156 -20.09 14.32 -15.65
N LEU A 157 -21.27 14.31 -15.03
CA LEU A 157 -21.68 13.21 -14.13
C LEU A 157 -21.83 11.89 -14.87
N CYS A 158 -22.43 11.91 -16.08
CA CYS A 158 -22.52 10.73 -16.93
C CYS A 158 -21.13 10.22 -17.36
N LEU A 159 -20.21 11.13 -17.71
CA LEU A 159 -18.83 10.78 -18.06
C LEU A 159 -18.07 10.16 -16.87
N ASP A 160 -18.19 10.76 -15.68
CA ASP A 160 -17.59 10.24 -14.45
C ASP A 160 -18.14 8.85 -14.09
N ALA A 161 -19.44 8.62 -14.30
CA ALA A 161 -20.06 7.31 -14.14
C ALA A 161 -19.47 6.28 -15.12
N GLY A 162 -19.28 6.66 -16.39
CA GLY A 162 -18.61 5.82 -17.39
C GLY A 162 -17.18 5.45 -17.03
N MET A 163 -16.41 6.38 -16.46
CA MET A 163 -15.04 6.10 -16.00
C MET A 163 -15.01 5.13 -14.81
N LYS A 164 -15.98 5.23 -13.90
CA LYS A 164 -16.12 4.29 -12.76
C LYS A 164 -16.53 2.90 -13.21
N VAL A 165 -17.51 2.79 -14.11
CA VAL A 165 -17.92 1.49 -14.68
C VAL A 165 -16.78 0.88 -15.51
N ASN A 166 -16.03 1.69 -16.24
CA ASN A 166 -14.82 1.20 -16.94
C ASN A 166 -13.79 0.62 -15.95
N ALA A 167 -13.51 1.31 -14.84
CA ALA A 167 -12.58 0.80 -13.81
C ALA A 167 -13.07 -0.52 -13.20
N GLN A 168 -14.38 -0.64 -12.96
CA GLN A 168 -15.01 -1.89 -12.51
C GLN A 168 -14.81 -3.02 -13.53
N LEU A 169 -15.14 -2.80 -14.80
CA LEU A 169 -15.03 -3.83 -15.84
C LEU A 169 -13.58 -4.26 -16.11
N VAL A 170 -12.63 -3.33 -16.05
CA VAL A 170 -11.19 -3.65 -16.18
C VAL A 170 -10.68 -4.46 -14.98
N SER A 171 -11.29 -4.32 -13.80
CA SER A 171 -10.88 -5.12 -12.63
C SER A 171 -11.30 -6.60 -12.72
N LEU A 172 -12.28 -6.93 -13.58
CA LEU A 172 -12.78 -8.30 -13.75
C LEU A 172 -11.84 -9.20 -14.56
N ASP A 173 -11.02 -8.61 -15.44
CA ASP A 173 -10.01 -9.32 -16.22
C ASP A 173 -8.81 -8.41 -16.48
N LYS A 174 -7.62 -8.83 -16.03
CA LYS A 174 -6.37 -8.08 -16.16
C LYS A 174 -5.96 -7.84 -17.61
N ASN A 175 -6.49 -8.60 -18.56
CA ASN A 175 -6.26 -8.45 -19.99
C ASN A 175 -7.37 -7.67 -20.71
N ALA A 176 -8.41 -7.23 -19.98
CA ALA A 176 -9.51 -6.47 -20.56
C ALA A 176 -9.02 -5.12 -21.11
N THR A 177 -9.14 -4.96 -22.42
CA THR A 177 -8.92 -3.68 -23.11
C THR A 177 -10.24 -3.16 -23.68
N LYS A 178 -10.30 -1.86 -23.96
CA LYS A 178 -11.44 -1.19 -24.63
C LYS A 178 -12.77 -1.19 -23.85
N CYS A 179 -12.75 -1.38 -22.53
CA CYS A 179 -13.99 -1.39 -21.72
C CYS A 179 -14.77 -0.08 -21.72
N PHE A 180 -14.08 1.04 -21.86
CA PHE A 180 -14.74 2.34 -21.89
C PHE A 180 -15.68 2.49 -23.09
N GLN A 181 -15.33 1.91 -24.25
CA GLN A 181 -16.20 1.93 -25.43
C GLN A 181 -17.51 1.16 -25.19
N TYR A 182 -17.46 0.04 -24.45
CA TYR A 182 -18.68 -0.68 -24.08
C TYR A 182 -19.56 0.17 -23.17
N ALA A 183 -18.98 0.86 -22.18
CA ALA A 183 -19.73 1.78 -21.32
C ALA A 183 -20.40 2.92 -22.12
N VAL A 184 -19.70 3.48 -23.11
CA VAL A 184 -20.23 4.53 -24.00
C VAL A 184 -21.40 4.01 -24.85
N LEU A 185 -21.25 2.85 -25.49
CA LEU A 185 -22.30 2.24 -26.32
C LEU A 185 -23.54 1.87 -25.48
N TYR A 186 -23.33 1.28 -24.31
CA TYR A 186 -24.42 0.92 -23.39
C TYR A 186 -25.15 2.18 -22.88
N ALA A 187 -24.41 3.23 -22.51
CA ALA A 187 -25.00 4.48 -22.05
C ALA A 187 -25.84 5.18 -23.14
N ALA A 188 -25.35 5.21 -24.39
CA ALA A 188 -26.04 5.85 -25.51
C ALA A 188 -27.21 5.02 -26.06
N GLY A 189 -27.05 3.70 -26.16
CA GLY A 189 -28.03 2.79 -26.77
C GLY A 189 -29.10 2.27 -25.82
N ILE A 190 -28.75 1.99 -24.56
CA ILE A 190 -29.62 1.31 -23.60
C ILE A 190 -30.10 2.24 -22.49
N VAL A 191 -29.20 3.02 -21.89
CA VAL A 191 -29.51 3.81 -20.69
C VAL A 191 -30.24 5.12 -21.00
N ASN A 192 -29.79 5.87 -22.01
CA ASN A 192 -30.40 7.15 -22.34
C ASN A 192 -31.71 6.95 -23.12
N GLU A 193 -32.82 7.43 -22.56
CA GLU A 193 -34.17 7.26 -23.11
C GLU A 193 -34.37 7.91 -24.49
N PHE A 194 -33.62 8.97 -24.81
CA PHE A 194 -33.68 9.63 -26.10
C PHE A 194 -32.91 8.86 -27.20
N GLY A 195 -32.01 7.95 -26.81
CA GLY A 195 -31.22 7.13 -27.73
C GLY A 195 -30.05 7.86 -28.39
N PRO A 196 -29.25 7.13 -29.19
CA PRO A 196 -27.98 7.63 -29.73
C PRO A 196 -28.15 8.67 -30.84
N GLU A 197 -29.29 8.71 -31.53
CA GLU A 197 -29.61 9.73 -32.56
C GLU A 197 -30.11 11.06 -31.98
N ASP A 198 -30.33 11.16 -30.66
CA ASP A 198 -30.63 12.45 -30.05
C ASP A 198 -29.36 13.33 -29.99
N VAL A 199 -29.50 14.59 -30.42
CA VAL A 199 -28.40 15.55 -30.54
C VAL A 199 -27.66 15.75 -29.21
N ARG A 200 -28.38 15.72 -28.08
CA ARG A 200 -27.80 15.92 -26.75
C ARG A 200 -27.06 14.68 -26.28
N THR A 201 -27.64 13.50 -26.54
CA THR A 201 -27.03 12.20 -26.22
C THR A 201 -25.75 11.99 -27.02
N ALA A 202 -25.77 12.23 -28.33
CA ALA A 202 -24.59 12.07 -29.17
C ALA A 202 -23.49 13.08 -28.81
N ALA A 203 -23.84 14.35 -28.54
CA ALA A 203 -22.86 15.36 -28.16
C ALA A 203 -22.20 15.06 -26.81
N CYS A 204 -22.95 14.52 -25.85
CA CYS A 204 -22.44 14.21 -24.53
C CYS A 204 -21.76 12.83 -24.45
N ILE A 205 -22.52 11.75 -24.70
CA ILE A 205 -22.07 10.37 -24.44
C ILE A 205 -21.08 9.90 -25.51
N LEU A 206 -21.36 10.20 -26.78
CA LEU A 206 -20.49 9.84 -27.90
C LEU A 206 -19.39 10.89 -28.15
N ALA A 207 -19.41 12.01 -27.43
CA ALA A 207 -18.54 13.16 -27.64
C ALA A 207 -18.53 13.66 -29.10
N LEU A 208 -19.66 13.59 -29.79
CA LEU A 208 -19.79 13.98 -31.21
C LEU A 208 -19.89 15.51 -31.34
N PRO A 209 -18.91 16.19 -31.97
CA PRO A 209 -18.99 17.64 -32.17
C PRO A 209 -20.15 18.01 -33.10
N LEU A 210 -20.89 19.07 -32.76
CA LEU A 210 -22.08 19.51 -33.51
C LEU A 210 -21.80 20.74 -34.39
N ALA A 211 -22.50 20.84 -35.51
CA ALA A 211 -22.45 21.98 -36.41
C ALA A 211 -23.06 23.24 -35.75
N SER A 212 -22.33 24.35 -35.76
CA SER A 212 -22.79 25.65 -35.26
C SER A 212 -23.89 26.25 -36.16
N SER A 213 -25.08 26.52 -35.62
CA SER A 213 -26.10 27.29 -36.33
C SER A 213 -25.77 28.79 -36.30
N LYS A 214 -25.43 29.36 -37.46
CA LYS A 214 -25.38 30.82 -37.63
C LYS A 214 -26.81 31.37 -37.64
N SER A 215 -27.27 31.88 -36.50
CA SER A 215 -28.45 32.74 -36.42
C SER A 215 -28.19 34.04 -37.22
N ARG A 216 -28.94 34.22 -38.32
CA ARG A 216 -29.04 35.48 -39.06
C ARG A 216 -29.88 36.44 -38.23
N ASN A 217 -29.32 37.58 -37.83
CA ASN A 217 -30.10 38.78 -37.61
C ASN A 217 -29.37 40.01 -38.15
N SER A 218 -30.09 40.75 -38.99
CA SER A 218 -29.69 41.99 -39.63
C SER A 218 -29.76 43.14 -38.62
N SER A 219 -28.67 43.89 -38.41
CA SER A 219 -28.65 45.36 -38.42
C SER A 219 -27.30 45.97 -37.99
N SER A 220 -26.91 47.02 -38.73
CA SER A 220 -25.93 48.10 -38.45
C SER A 220 -24.49 47.74 -38.02
N LYS A 221 -23.54 47.94 -38.95
CA LYS A 221 -22.12 47.59 -38.85
C LYS A 221 -21.26 48.47 -37.91
N ASP A 222 -21.80 49.51 -37.27
CA ASP A 222 -20.97 50.46 -36.50
C ASP A 222 -20.82 50.13 -35.00
N ASN A 223 -21.72 49.31 -34.42
CA ASN A 223 -21.64 48.92 -33.01
C ASN A 223 -20.78 47.66 -32.76
N LEU A 224 -20.41 46.94 -33.82
CA LEU A 224 -19.74 45.64 -33.73
C LEU A 224 -18.25 45.75 -33.36
N TYR A 225 -17.52 46.74 -33.89
CA TYR A 225 -16.10 46.92 -33.59
C TYR A 225 -15.85 47.42 -32.15
N LYS A 226 -16.77 48.19 -31.57
CA LYS A 226 -16.68 48.63 -30.16
C LYS A 226 -16.90 47.48 -29.18
N TRP A 227 -17.82 46.54 -29.46
CA TRP A 227 -18.07 45.38 -28.61
C TRP A 227 -17.03 44.25 -28.79
N LEU A 228 -16.47 44.06 -30.00
CA LEU A 228 -15.43 43.03 -30.24
C LEU A 228 -14.08 43.39 -29.60
N PHE A 229 -13.63 44.64 -29.68
CA PHE A 229 -12.40 45.08 -28.98
C PHE A 229 -12.58 45.16 -27.46
N GLY A 230 -13.77 45.58 -26.99
CA GLY A 230 -14.10 45.62 -25.55
C GLY A 230 -14.19 44.22 -24.92
N SER A 231 -14.76 43.23 -25.64
CA SER A 231 -14.91 41.86 -25.14
C SER A 231 -13.60 41.05 -25.18
N LEU A 232 -12.75 41.22 -26.19
CA LEU A 232 -11.41 40.61 -26.18
C LEU A 232 -10.52 41.21 -25.07
N GLY A 233 -10.57 42.52 -24.86
CA GLY A 233 -9.88 43.18 -23.76
C GLY A 233 -10.36 42.72 -22.38
N ALA A 234 -11.68 42.55 -22.21
CA ALA A 234 -12.28 42.03 -20.99
C ALA A 234 -11.94 40.55 -20.74
N CYS A 235 -11.96 39.70 -21.77
CA CYS A 235 -11.56 38.29 -21.66
C CYS A 235 -10.07 38.15 -21.35
N MET A 236 -9.20 38.93 -22.01
CA MET A 236 -7.76 38.92 -21.72
C MET A 236 -7.48 39.46 -20.31
N GLY A 237 -8.17 40.53 -19.89
CA GLY A 237 -8.10 41.06 -18.52
C GLY A 237 -8.59 40.06 -17.47
N PHE A 238 -9.66 39.32 -17.76
CA PHE A 238 -10.18 38.27 -16.89
C PHE A 238 -9.23 37.07 -16.79
N LEU A 239 -8.67 36.60 -17.91
CA LEU A 239 -7.67 35.53 -17.91
C LEU A 239 -6.39 35.94 -17.20
N PHE A 240 -5.94 37.19 -17.38
CA PHE A 240 -4.81 37.74 -16.65
C PHE A 240 -5.09 37.86 -15.15
N ALA A 241 -6.26 38.36 -14.75
CA ALA A 241 -6.69 38.42 -13.36
C ALA A 241 -6.81 37.02 -12.74
N MET A 242 -7.37 36.05 -13.46
CA MET A 242 -7.43 34.65 -13.03
C MET A 242 -6.03 34.04 -12.90
N GLY A 243 -5.12 34.31 -13.83
CA GLY A 243 -3.72 33.91 -13.74
C GLY A 243 -3.03 34.50 -12.52
N LEU A 244 -3.23 35.80 -12.25
CA LEU A 244 -2.74 36.48 -11.05
C LEU A 244 -3.35 35.89 -9.76
N ILE A 245 -4.64 35.53 -9.77
CA ILE A 245 -5.31 34.87 -8.64
C ILE A 245 -4.73 33.46 -8.42
N VAL A 246 -4.48 32.68 -9.47
CA VAL A 246 -3.84 31.36 -9.35
C VAL A 246 -2.41 31.51 -8.82
N LEU A 247 -1.61 32.43 -9.37
CA LEU A 247 -0.25 32.70 -8.90
C LEU A 247 -0.25 33.19 -7.44
N TYR A 248 -1.18 34.06 -7.07
CA TYR A 248 -1.38 34.51 -5.70
C TYR A 248 -1.75 33.33 -4.79
N ARG A 249 -2.72 32.49 -5.17
CA ARG A 249 -3.11 31.30 -4.40
C ARG A 249 -1.99 30.27 -4.29
N MET A 250 -1.19 30.07 -5.34
CA MET A 250 -0.01 29.21 -5.31
C MET A 250 1.06 29.79 -4.38
N ARG A 251 1.30 31.11 -4.42
CA ARG A 251 2.25 31.80 -3.54
C ARG A 251 1.79 31.80 -2.09
N ASP A 252 0.50 31.99 -1.84
CA ASP A 252 -0.13 31.93 -0.52
C ASP A 252 -0.05 30.51 0.05
N LYS A 253 -0.41 29.48 -0.72
CA LYS A 253 -0.22 28.08 -0.33
C LYS A 253 1.23 27.77 0.01
N ARG A 254 2.19 28.21 -0.83
CA ARG A 254 3.63 28.04 -0.55
C ARG A 254 4.07 28.79 0.71
N LYS A 255 3.59 30.01 0.95
CA LYS A 255 3.87 30.78 2.17
C LYS A 255 3.34 30.07 3.41
N LYS A 256 2.09 29.60 3.39
CA LYS A 256 1.48 28.84 4.49
C LYS A 256 2.22 27.54 4.78
N GLN A 257 2.61 26.79 3.75
CA GLN A 257 3.42 25.58 3.90
C GLN A 257 4.81 25.88 4.49
N LYS A 258 5.46 26.96 4.05
CA LYS A 258 6.73 27.40 4.63
C LYS A 258 6.60 27.80 6.10
N ALA A 259 5.57 28.57 6.45
CA ALA A 259 5.31 28.97 7.83
C ALA A 259 5.06 27.75 8.74
N LEU A 260 4.23 26.80 8.30
CA LEU A 260 4.01 25.54 9.02
C LEU A 260 5.30 24.72 9.20
N HIS A 261 6.13 24.66 8.15
CA HIS A 261 7.42 23.98 8.22
C HIS A 261 8.37 24.68 9.20
N GLU A 262 8.43 26.01 9.19
CA GLU A 262 9.27 26.80 10.08
C GLU A 262 8.82 26.70 11.54
N GLU A 263 7.50 26.71 11.79
CA GLU A 263 6.91 26.46 13.10
C GLU A 263 7.28 25.06 13.60
N TYR A 264 7.13 24.03 12.77
CA TYR A 264 7.53 22.66 13.11
C TYR A 264 9.03 22.55 13.43
N VAL A 265 9.88 23.12 12.58
CA VAL A 265 11.34 23.13 12.79
C VAL A 265 11.68 23.83 14.09
N THR A 266 11.05 24.97 14.37
CA THR A 266 11.25 25.71 15.62
C THR A 266 10.82 24.89 16.83
N GLY A 267 9.66 24.20 16.74
CA GLY A 267 9.17 23.31 17.78
C GLY A 267 10.11 22.14 18.08
N VAL A 268 10.63 21.45 17.03
CA VAL A 268 11.61 20.37 17.21
C VAL A 268 12.92 20.92 17.78
N LYS A 269 13.41 22.06 17.26
CA LYS A 269 14.64 22.69 17.77
C LYS A 269 14.51 23.03 19.25
N ALA A 270 13.39 23.60 19.68
CA ALA A 270 13.14 23.94 21.08
C ALA A 270 13.24 22.72 22.02
N ARG A 271 12.85 21.52 21.55
CA ARG A 271 12.95 20.27 22.34
C ARG A 271 14.37 19.70 22.44
N VAL A 272 15.28 20.13 21.55
CA VAL A 272 16.59 19.49 21.33
C VAL A 272 17.78 20.37 21.74
N LEU A 273 17.70 21.69 21.50
CA LEU A 273 18.89 22.51 21.29
C LEU A 273 19.52 23.27 22.46
N PRO A 274 19.05 23.30 23.72
CA PRO A 274 19.80 24.09 24.67
C PRO A 274 21.23 23.56 24.88
N ASN A 275 21.50 22.24 24.88
CA ASN A 275 22.83 21.70 25.28
C ASN A 275 23.18 20.26 24.81
N THR A 276 22.58 19.71 23.74
CA THR A 276 22.74 18.28 23.40
C THR A 276 23.99 17.95 22.55
N GLY A 277 24.51 18.94 21.81
CA GLY A 277 25.60 18.72 20.84
C GLY A 277 25.15 18.11 19.51
N ALA A 278 23.85 17.88 19.32
CA ALA A 278 23.29 17.42 18.05
C ALA A 278 23.23 18.57 17.03
N LYS A 279 23.76 18.35 15.82
CA LYS A 279 23.77 19.32 14.72
C LYS A 279 22.46 19.32 13.95
N TRP A 280 22.00 20.49 13.56
CA TRP A 280 20.94 20.63 12.55
C TRP A 280 21.56 20.62 11.15
N PHE A 281 21.37 19.54 10.39
CA PHE A 281 21.92 19.39 9.05
C PHE A 281 20.96 19.98 7.99
N SER A 282 21.53 20.53 6.93
CA SER A 282 20.76 20.87 5.72
C SER A 282 20.66 19.66 4.79
N LEU A 283 19.61 19.61 3.95
CA LEU A 283 19.48 18.54 2.95
C LEU A 283 20.67 18.54 1.97
N ALA A 284 21.18 19.72 1.60
CA ALA A 284 22.32 19.84 0.69
C ALA A 284 23.60 19.20 1.26
N GLU A 285 23.86 19.36 2.56
CA GLU A 285 24.97 18.68 3.23
C GLU A 285 24.82 17.15 3.17
N LEU A 286 23.61 16.64 3.39
CA LEU A 286 23.34 15.20 3.34
C LEU A 286 23.41 14.64 1.90
N GLU A 287 22.92 15.40 0.91
CA GLU A 287 23.02 15.06 -0.50
C GLU A 287 24.49 15.03 -0.95
N GLN A 288 25.30 16.01 -0.52
CA GLN A 288 26.74 16.01 -0.78
C GLN A 288 27.42 14.80 -0.11
N ALA A 289 27.12 14.54 1.16
CA ALA A 289 27.74 13.46 1.91
C ALA A 289 27.43 12.06 1.33
N THR A 290 26.24 11.89 0.76
CA THR A 290 25.79 10.62 0.17
C THR A 290 26.02 10.52 -1.34
N LYS A 291 26.45 11.61 -2.00
CA LYS A 291 26.48 11.74 -3.48
C LYS A 291 25.09 11.57 -4.12
N GLY A 292 24.07 12.15 -3.48
CA GLY A 292 22.68 12.17 -3.97
C GLY A 292 21.86 10.93 -3.63
N PHE A 293 22.13 10.27 -2.50
CA PHE A 293 21.42 9.06 -2.03
C PHE A 293 21.31 7.93 -3.08
N PRO A 294 22.39 7.50 -3.75
CA PRO A 294 22.32 6.43 -4.73
C PRO A 294 22.13 5.07 -4.03
N GLN A 295 21.48 4.12 -4.72
CA GLN A 295 21.20 2.78 -4.19
C GLN A 295 22.46 2.05 -3.69
N ARG A 296 23.61 2.25 -4.34
CA ARG A 296 24.91 1.66 -3.93
C ARG A 296 25.38 2.08 -2.53
N ASN A 297 24.88 3.20 -2.01
CA ASN A 297 25.21 3.70 -0.67
C ASN A 297 24.15 3.29 0.35
N MET A 298 23.06 2.63 -0.06
CA MET A 298 22.06 2.09 0.85
C MET A 298 22.67 0.90 1.61
N ILE A 299 22.71 1.00 2.93
CA ILE A 299 23.26 -0.03 3.82
C ILE A 299 22.18 -0.79 4.59
N GLY A 300 20.93 -0.33 4.55
CA GLY A 300 19.80 -1.03 5.14
C GLY A 300 18.47 -0.40 4.76
N GLN A 301 17.43 -1.23 4.71
CA GLN A 301 16.04 -0.81 4.49
C GLN A 301 15.14 -1.64 5.39
N GLY A 302 14.27 -0.98 6.15
CA GLY A 302 13.29 -1.62 7.03
C GLY A 302 11.99 -0.83 7.12
N GLY A 303 11.05 -1.29 7.95
CA GLY A 303 9.76 -0.60 8.13
C GLY A 303 9.86 0.83 8.65
N TYR A 304 10.97 1.16 9.31
CA TYR A 304 11.24 2.45 9.95
C TYR A 304 12.01 3.44 9.05
N GLY A 305 12.52 3.01 7.90
CA GLY A 305 13.32 3.89 7.05
C GLY A 305 14.30 3.19 6.11
N VAL A 306 15.00 4.02 5.34
CA VAL A 306 16.15 3.63 4.52
C VAL A 306 17.41 4.28 5.08
N VAL A 307 18.48 3.51 5.24
CA VAL A 307 19.76 3.99 5.79
C VAL A 307 20.81 4.04 4.70
N TYR A 308 21.48 5.18 4.58
CA TYR A 308 22.56 5.41 3.61
C TYR A 308 23.88 5.65 4.32
N ARG A 309 24.97 5.13 3.77
CA ARG A 309 26.33 5.52 4.13
C ARG A 309 26.68 6.85 3.48
N GLY A 310 27.23 7.78 4.26
CA GLY A 310 27.73 9.07 3.80
C GLY A 310 29.11 9.39 4.36
N ILE A 311 29.76 10.38 3.77
CA ILE A 311 31.02 10.96 4.27
C ILE A 311 30.81 12.47 4.36
N LEU A 312 30.84 13.03 5.57
CA LEU A 312 30.70 14.47 5.81
C LEU A 312 31.92 15.24 5.26
N SER A 313 31.81 16.56 5.18
CA SER A 313 32.89 17.43 4.65
C SER A 313 34.19 17.37 5.45
N ASP A 314 34.12 17.01 6.73
CA ASP A 314 35.26 16.80 7.62
C ASP A 314 35.89 15.39 7.49
N GLY A 315 35.37 14.54 6.59
CA GLY A 315 35.82 13.16 6.41
C GLY A 315 35.13 12.13 7.31
N THR A 316 34.27 12.57 8.24
CA THR A 316 33.55 11.66 9.14
C THR A 316 32.60 10.76 8.37
N VAL A 317 32.71 9.45 8.56
CA VAL A 317 31.80 8.47 7.95
C VAL A 317 30.53 8.35 8.81
N VAL A 318 29.37 8.53 8.19
CA VAL A 318 28.06 8.58 8.87
C VAL A 318 27.06 7.61 8.26
N ALA A 319 26.07 7.22 9.07
CA ALA A 319 24.85 6.57 8.64
C ALA A 319 23.70 7.57 8.67
N ILE A 320 23.01 7.74 7.55
CA ILE A 320 21.91 8.70 7.37
C ILE A 320 20.62 7.90 7.18
N LYS A 321 19.79 7.85 8.22
CA LYS A 321 18.48 7.18 8.22
C LYS A 321 17.41 8.16 7.74
N GLN A 322 16.86 7.92 6.56
CA GLN A 322 15.67 8.58 6.06
C GLN A 322 14.42 7.89 6.61
N ILE A 323 13.58 8.65 7.30
CA ILE A 323 12.33 8.14 7.86
C ILE A 323 11.27 8.05 6.76
N LEU A 324 10.58 6.92 6.71
CA LEU A 324 9.44 6.67 5.80
C LEU A 324 8.12 6.82 6.56
N ASN A 325 6.98 6.80 5.84
CA ASN A 325 5.64 6.78 6.43
C ASN A 325 5.33 7.92 7.43
N LEU A 326 5.79 9.14 7.10
CA LEU A 326 5.66 10.32 7.96
C LEU A 326 4.20 10.69 8.28
N ASP A 327 3.23 10.34 7.43
CA ASP A 327 1.83 10.71 7.62
C ASP A 327 1.08 9.82 8.63
N THR A 328 1.71 8.79 9.20
CA THR A 328 1.07 7.85 10.14
C THR A 328 1.79 7.74 11.49
N LYS A 329 3.04 7.29 11.47
CA LYS A 329 3.85 7.04 12.70
C LYS A 329 5.27 7.60 12.61
N GLY A 330 5.81 7.74 11.40
CA GLY A 330 7.22 8.09 11.23
C GLY A 330 7.59 9.47 11.79
N ASP A 331 6.68 10.45 11.76
CA ASP A 331 6.98 11.78 12.30
C ASP A 331 7.04 11.77 13.84
N ASP A 332 6.17 10.99 14.51
CA ASP A 332 6.22 10.79 15.97
C ASP A 332 7.49 10.03 16.39
N GLU A 333 7.85 8.97 15.66
CA GLU A 333 9.09 8.21 15.90
C GLU A 333 10.33 9.10 15.72
N PHE A 334 10.35 9.93 14.68
CA PHE A 334 11.42 10.90 14.46
C PHE A 334 11.55 11.88 15.63
N VAL A 335 10.45 12.53 16.04
CA VAL A 335 10.47 13.50 17.13
C VAL A 335 10.90 12.84 18.44
N ASN A 336 10.37 11.66 18.72
CA ASN A 336 10.69 10.90 19.93
C ASN A 336 12.15 10.48 19.97
N GLU A 337 12.67 9.94 18.86
CA GLU A 337 14.08 9.57 18.74
C GLU A 337 14.96 10.80 19.00
N VAL A 338 14.73 11.88 18.26
CA VAL A 338 15.48 13.15 18.40
C VAL A 338 15.42 13.72 19.81
N GLU A 339 14.28 13.68 20.47
CA GLU A 339 14.09 14.22 21.83
C GLU A 339 14.81 13.38 22.90
N ILE A 340 14.77 12.06 22.79
CA ILE A 340 15.38 11.13 23.76
C ILE A 340 16.88 11.02 23.54
N ILE A 341 17.30 10.62 22.33
CA ILE A 341 18.69 10.23 22.07
C ILE A 341 19.65 11.42 22.14
N SER A 342 19.17 12.63 21.88
CA SER A 342 19.99 13.84 21.95
C SER A 342 20.43 14.18 23.38
N LYS A 343 19.66 13.76 24.39
CA LYS A 343 19.90 14.07 25.80
C LYS A 343 20.75 13.01 26.51
N ILE A 344 21.08 11.90 25.85
CA ILE A 344 21.79 10.77 26.46
C ILE A 344 23.11 10.50 25.75
N LYS A 345 24.16 10.22 26.54
CA LYS A 345 25.49 9.87 26.04
C LYS A 345 26.03 8.70 26.85
N HIS A 346 26.25 7.57 26.19
CA HIS A 346 26.83 6.39 26.80
C HIS A 346 27.54 5.55 25.74
N LYS A 347 28.67 4.95 26.08
CA LYS A 347 29.52 4.21 25.11
C LYS A 347 28.80 3.04 24.43
N ASN A 348 27.81 2.44 25.08
CA ASN A 348 27.02 1.32 24.56
C ASN A 348 25.67 1.74 23.96
N LEU A 349 25.44 3.05 23.75
CA LEU A 349 24.27 3.57 23.05
C LEU A 349 24.74 4.33 21.80
N LEU A 350 24.05 4.16 20.68
CA LEU A 350 24.37 4.88 19.45
C LEU A 350 23.94 6.34 19.57
N SER A 351 24.92 7.24 19.68
CA SER A 351 24.65 8.68 19.85
C SER A 351 24.23 9.33 18.55
N LEU A 352 23.17 10.14 18.59
CA LEU A 352 22.73 10.95 17.45
C LEU A 352 23.69 12.11 17.23
N ARG A 353 24.25 12.20 16.02
CA ARG A 353 25.05 13.35 15.59
C ARG A 353 24.17 14.55 15.26
N GLY A 354 22.99 14.31 14.72
CA GLY A 354 22.08 15.37 14.35
C GLY A 354 20.91 14.89 13.50
N CYS A 355 20.10 15.84 13.07
CA CYS A 355 18.94 15.56 12.24
C CYS A 355 18.76 16.61 11.14
N CYS A 356 17.96 16.26 10.13
CA CYS A 356 17.52 17.18 9.09
C CYS A 356 16.00 17.05 8.93
N VAL A 357 15.33 18.20 8.91
CA VAL A 357 13.90 18.31 8.64
C VAL A 357 13.76 19.16 7.39
N THR A 358 13.13 18.62 6.35
CA THR A 358 12.91 19.35 5.11
C THR A 358 11.50 19.09 4.59
N SER A 359 10.94 20.07 3.90
CA SER A 359 9.65 19.96 3.24
C SER A 359 9.75 20.62 1.89
N ASP A 360 9.57 19.84 0.83
CA ASP A 360 9.62 20.32 -0.54
C ASP A 360 8.25 20.15 -1.22
N PRO A 361 7.77 21.14 -2.01
CA PRO A 361 6.50 21.04 -2.71
C PRO A 361 6.40 19.87 -3.71
N SER A 362 7.53 19.42 -4.27
CA SER A 362 7.59 18.34 -5.26
C SER A 362 7.98 16.99 -4.67
N ARG A 363 8.86 16.97 -3.65
CA ARG A 363 9.40 15.75 -3.02
C ARG A 363 8.78 15.46 -1.64
N GLY A 364 7.81 16.27 -1.20
CA GLY A 364 7.08 16.11 0.05
C GLY A 364 7.90 16.41 1.31
N LYS A 365 7.34 16.04 2.47
CA LYS A 365 8.02 16.09 3.77
C LYS A 365 9.07 14.99 3.82
N ARG A 366 10.27 15.32 4.33
CA ARG A 366 11.33 14.35 4.58
C ARG A 366 11.99 14.64 5.93
N ARG A 367 12.43 13.58 6.60
CA ARG A 367 13.11 13.61 7.89
C ARG A 367 14.31 12.68 7.81
N TYR A 368 15.43 13.13 8.36
CA TYR A 368 16.67 12.36 8.38
C TYR A 368 17.30 12.42 9.77
N LEU A 369 17.85 11.29 10.19
CA LEU A 369 18.69 11.15 11.39
C LEU A 369 20.10 10.80 10.94
N VAL A 370 21.09 11.40 11.60
CA VAL A 370 22.51 11.22 11.27
C VAL A 370 23.20 10.60 12.47
N TYR A 371 23.84 9.46 12.25
CA TYR A 371 24.56 8.67 13.25
C TYR A 371 26.00 8.43 12.80
N ASP A 372 26.84 8.03 13.75
CA ASP A 372 28.11 7.38 13.43
C ASP A 372 27.88 6.11 12.61
N PHE A 373 28.70 5.92 11.57
CA PHE A 373 28.66 4.68 10.80
C PHE A 373 29.29 3.54 11.58
N MET A 374 28.54 2.44 11.72
CA MET A 374 28.97 1.22 12.40
C MET A 374 29.52 0.22 11.37
N PRO A 375 30.86 0.08 11.23
CA PRO A 375 31.46 -0.63 10.11
C PRO A 375 31.20 -2.14 10.11
N ASN A 376 30.93 -2.74 11.27
CA ASN A 376 30.65 -4.17 11.37
C ASN A 376 29.15 -4.50 11.16
N GLY A 377 28.29 -3.48 11.07
CA GLY A 377 26.85 -3.67 10.84
C GLY A 377 26.10 -4.09 12.09
N SER A 378 25.04 -4.88 11.93
CA SER A 378 24.18 -5.31 13.04
C SER A 378 24.60 -6.66 13.61
N LEU A 379 24.24 -6.93 14.87
CA LEU A 379 24.41 -8.24 15.49
C LEU A 379 23.67 -9.33 14.69
N ASN A 380 22.48 -9.03 14.17
CA ASN A 380 21.74 -9.96 13.31
C ASN A 380 22.58 -10.44 12.11
N ASP A 381 23.30 -9.52 11.45
CA ASP A 381 24.15 -9.89 10.31
C ASP A 381 25.18 -10.96 10.72
N HIS A 382 25.76 -10.85 11.91
CA HIS A 382 26.79 -11.76 12.41
C HIS A 382 26.26 -13.08 12.95
N LEU A 383 24.99 -13.12 13.38
CA LEU A 383 24.36 -14.35 13.84
C LEU A 383 23.91 -15.23 12.66
N PHE A 384 23.57 -14.64 11.51
CA PHE A 384 22.89 -15.39 10.44
C PHE A 384 23.47 -15.24 9.03
N ASP A 385 24.16 -14.16 8.70
CA ASP A 385 24.50 -13.82 7.32
C ASP A 385 26.03 -13.66 7.06
N LYS A 386 26.80 -13.29 8.10
CA LYS A 386 28.23 -12.99 8.05
C LYS A 386 29.06 -14.03 8.82
N LYS A 387 30.35 -13.73 8.98
CA LYS A 387 31.29 -14.52 9.77
C LYS A 387 30.76 -14.70 11.22
N PRO A 388 30.69 -15.95 11.72
CA PRO A 388 30.25 -16.24 13.08
C PRO A 388 31.09 -15.52 14.13
N LEU A 389 30.41 -15.08 15.20
CA LEU A 389 31.06 -14.48 16.36
C LEU A 389 31.69 -15.54 17.25
N SER A 390 32.94 -15.31 17.64
CA SER A 390 33.60 -16.10 18.69
C SER A 390 32.91 -15.92 20.04
N TRP A 391 33.07 -16.89 20.94
CA TRP A 391 32.53 -16.81 22.30
C TRP A 391 32.92 -15.51 23.04
N PRO A 392 34.19 -15.05 23.06
CA PRO A 392 34.55 -13.79 23.72
C PRO A 392 33.81 -12.57 23.14
N GLN A 393 33.59 -12.53 21.82
CA GLN A 393 32.83 -11.46 21.19
C GLN A 393 31.36 -11.50 21.61
N ARG A 394 30.73 -12.68 21.58
CA ARG A 394 29.35 -12.88 22.03
C ARG A 394 29.16 -12.44 23.50
N LYS A 395 30.07 -12.86 24.39
CA LYS A 395 30.12 -12.43 25.79
C LYS A 395 30.19 -10.92 25.93
N ASN A 396 31.12 -10.27 25.24
CA ASN A 396 31.32 -8.82 25.33
C ASN A 396 30.11 -8.03 24.81
N ILE A 397 29.48 -8.49 23.72
CA ILE A 397 28.27 -7.88 23.16
C ILE A 397 27.12 -7.93 24.18
N ILE A 398 26.89 -9.09 24.82
CA ILE A 398 25.86 -9.24 25.85
C ILE A 398 26.08 -8.26 27.01
N LEU A 399 27.33 -8.17 27.50
CA LEU A 399 27.68 -7.26 28.59
C LEU A 399 27.54 -5.78 28.19
N ASP A 400 27.90 -5.42 26.95
CA ASP A 400 27.75 -4.07 26.43
C ASP A 400 26.28 -3.65 26.36
N VAL A 401 25.40 -4.52 25.88
CA VAL A 401 23.95 -4.26 25.83
C VAL A 401 23.38 -4.11 27.25
N ALA A 402 23.76 -4.98 28.18
CA ALA A 402 23.35 -4.87 29.58
C ALA A 402 23.79 -3.54 30.22
N LYS A 403 25.01 -3.09 29.94
CA LYS A 403 25.54 -1.79 30.42
C LYS A 403 24.76 -0.61 29.84
N GLY A 404 24.43 -0.66 28.56
CA GLY A 404 23.57 0.34 27.91
C GLY A 404 22.18 0.41 28.54
N LEU A 405 21.54 -0.74 28.76
CA LEU A 405 20.23 -0.81 29.39
C LEU A 405 20.25 -0.37 30.86
N ALA A 406 21.27 -0.75 31.63
CA ALA A 406 21.44 -0.30 33.02
C ALA A 406 21.55 1.23 33.11
N TYR A 407 22.27 1.85 32.17
CA TYR A 407 22.31 3.31 32.06
C TYR A 407 20.93 3.91 31.76
N LEU A 408 20.16 3.33 30.83
CA LEU A 408 18.82 3.84 30.50
C LEU A 408 17.81 3.71 31.66
N HIS A 409 17.84 2.59 32.39
CA HIS A 409 16.88 2.32 33.46
C HIS A 409 17.24 3.00 34.79
N TYR A 410 18.53 3.10 35.10
CA TYR A 410 18.99 3.53 36.43
C TYR A 410 20.02 4.67 36.40
N GLY A 411 20.75 4.84 35.30
CA GLY A 411 21.77 5.89 35.16
C GLY A 411 21.22 7.29 34.83
N ILE A 412 19.95 7.38 34.40
CA ILE A 412 19.28 8.64 34.04
C ILE A 412 17.89 8.72 34.66
N LYS A 413 17.43 9.97 34.88
CA LYS A 413 16.08 10.27 35.37
C LYS A 413 15.39 11.32 34.49
N PRO A 414 14.12 11.11 34.08
CA PRO A 414 13.34 9.88 34.25
C PRO A 414 13.99 8.68 33.52
N ALA A 415 13.70 7.47 33.99
CA ALA A 415 14.21 6.26 33.36
C ALA A 415 13.67 6.14 31.93
N ILE A 416 14.43 5.51 31.03
CA ILE A 416 14.05 5.37 29.63
C ILE A 416 13.88 3.89 29.30
N TYR A 417 12.71 3.51 28.79
CA TYR A 417 12.40 2.18 28.30
C TYR A 417 12.54 2.16 26.77
N HIS A 418 13.37 1.28 26.24
CA HIS A 418 13.72 1.24 24.82
C HIS A 418 12.60 0.66 23.96
N ARG A 419 11.93 -0.40 24.42
CA ARG A 419 10.79 -1.13 23.80
C ARG A 419 11.07 -1.92 22.53
N ASP A 420 12.21 -1.71 21.88
CA ASP A 420 12.57 -2.45 20.65
C ASP A 420 13.99 -3.04 20.71
N ILE A 421 14.33 -3.72 21.80
CA ILE A 421 15.60 -4.44 21.96
C ILE A 421 15.57 -5.71 21.11
N LYS A 422 16.44 -5.80 20.10
CA LYS A 422 16.55 -6.93 19.18
C LYS A 422 17.90 -6.93 18.46
N ALA A 423 18.30 -8.06 17.87
CA ALA A 423 19.59 -8.21 17.21
C ALA A 423 19.84 -7.21 16.06
N THR A 424 18.80 -6.80 15.33
CA THR A 424 18.93 -5.80 14.25
C THR A 424 19.16 -4.36 14.74
N ASN A 425 18.80 -4.06 15.99
CA ASN A 425 18.99 -2.75 16.62
C ASN A 425 20.27 -2.69 17.49
N ILE A 426 21.06 -3.76 17.53
CA ILE A 426 22.36 -3.79 18.21
C ILE A 426 23.42 -3.70 17.13
N LEU A 427 24.08 -2.54 17.01
CA LEU A 427 25.12 -2.31 16.02
C LEU A 427 26.52 -2.49 16.61
N LEU A 428 27.48 -2.83 15.75
CA LEU A 428 28.85 -3.13 16.15
C LEU A 428 29.82 -2.08 15.56
N ASP A 429 30.56 -1.41 16.45
CA ASP A 429 31.60 -0.47 16.03
C ASP A 429 32.87 -1.17 15.54
N SER A 430 33.91 -0.42 15.18
CA SER A 430 35.17 -0.94 14.65
C SER A 430 35.89 -1.92 15.58
N GLU A 431 35.64 -1.85 16.89
CA GLU A 431 36.24 -2.71 17.91
C GLU A 431 35.34 -3.89 18.30
N MET A 432 34.27 -4.14 17.52
CA MET A 432 33.23 -5.14 17.82
C MET A 432 32.52 -4.88 19.17
N ARG A 433 32.45 -3.62 19.60
CA ARG A 433 31.68 -3.22 20.79
C ARG A 433 30.23 -2.94 20.39
N ALA A 434 29.31 -3.35 21.26
CA ALA A 434 27.88 -3.21 20.97
C ALA A 434 27.36 -1.80 21.33
N ARG A 435 26.58 -1.25 20.40
CA ARG A 435 25.86 0.02 20.56
C ARG A 435 24.39 -0.20 20.23
N LEU A 436 23.55 0.01 21.24
CA LEU A 436 22.11 -0.08 21.09
C LEU A 436 21.58 1.16 20.32
N ALA A 437 20.77 0.92 19.30
CA ALA A 437 20.25 1.92 18.38
C ALA A 437 18.71 1.86 18.28
N ASP A 438 18.14 2.82 17.55
CA ASP A 438 16.70 2.97 17.26
C ASP A 438 15.82 3.29 18.47
N PHE A 439 15.82 4.58 18.84
CA PHE A 439 15.05 5.10 19.97
C PHE A 439 13.67 5.63 19.57
N GLY A 440 13.24 5.42 18.32
CA GLY A 440 11.96 5.94 17.82
C GLY A 440 10.76 5.50 18.64
N MET A 441 10.86 4.34 19.30
CA MET A 441 9.78 3.77 20.11
C MET A 441 9.91 4.06 21.61
N ALA A 442 11.06 4.58 22.06
CA ALA A 442 11.41 4.68 23.47
C ALA A 442 10.42 5.54 24.28
N LYS A 443 10.33 5.31 25.59
CA LYS A 443 9.44 6.06 26.49
C LYS A 443 10.14 6.39 27.79
N GLN A 444 9.86 7.58 28.33
CA GLN A 444 10.30 7.98 29.66
C GLN A 444 9.33 7.48 30.72
N SER A 445 9.84 7.06 31.87
CA SER A 445 9.05 6.69 33.04
C SER A 445 8.30 7.90 33.60
N MET A 446 7.11 7.68 34.18
CA MET A 446 6.39 8.69 34.95
C MET A 446 6.70 8.52 36.44
N GLU A 447 6.92 9.63 37.14
CA GLU A 447 7.19 9.61 38.58
C GLU A 447 5.96 9.10 39.36
N GLY A 448 6.20 8.22 40.35
CA GLY A 448 5.14 7.65 41.19
C GLY A 448 4.32 6.52 40.56
N GLN A 449 4.59 6.10 39.32
CA GLN A 449 3.89 4.98 38.67
C GLN A 449 4.75 3.72 38.61
N SER A 450 4.17 2.57 38.94
CA SER A 450 4.83 1.25 38.86
C SER A 450 4.95 0.70 37.44
N HIS A 451 4.11 1.19 36.52
CA HIS A 451 4.11 0.83 35.11
C HIS A 451 3.54 1.99 34.29
N LEU A 452 3.82 1.99 33.00
CA LEU A 452 3.28 2.95 32.05
C LEU A 452 2.30 2.22 31.12
N THR A 453 1.02 2.61 31.17
CA THR A 453 0.01 2.07 30.25
C THR A 453 0.11 2.78 28.91
N THR A 454 0.52 2.07 27.87
CA THR A 454 0.70 2.63 26.52
C THR A 454 0.29 1.62 25.45
N ARG A 455 -0.04 2.13 24.26
CA ARG A 455 -0.18 1.32 23.06
C ARG A 455 1.01 0.37 22.91
N VAL A 456 0.72 -0.90 22.67
CA VAL A 456 1.72 -1.93 22.38
C VAL A 456 2.47 -1.57 21.11
N ALA A 457 3.79 -1.54 21.20
CA ALA A 457 4.66 -1.36 20.05
C ALA A 457 6.03 -2.01 20.35
N GLY A 458 6.59 -2.67 19.35
CA GLY A 458 7.88 -3.36 19.38
C GLY A 458 7.84 -4.52 18.37
N THR A 459 8.88 -5.34 18.34
CA THR A 459 8.99 -6.45 17.39
C THR A 459 8.41 -7.75 17.98
N TYR A 460 7.54 -8.42 17.22
CA TYR A 460 6.96 -9.72 17.62
C TYR A 460 8.07 -10.75 17.90
N GLY A 461 7.88 -11.58 18.93
CA GLY A 461 8.89 -12.50 19.45
C GLY A 461 9.79 -11.91 20.55
N TYR A 462 9.98 -10.59 20.58
CA TYR A 462 10.75 -9.90 21.63
C TYR A 462 9.87 -9.25 22.70
N LEU A 463 8.57 -9.10 22.43
CA LEU A 463 7.62 -8.43 23.33
C LEU A 463 7.37 -9.26 24.59
N ALA A 464 7.48 -8.62 25.74
CA ALA A 464 7.12 -9.22 27.02
C ALA A 464 5.61 -9.54 27.08
N PRO A 465 5.20 -10.70 27.66
CA PRO A 465 3.81 -11.13 27.67
C PRO A 465 2.84 -10.13 28.29
N GLU A 466 3.16 -9.57 29.46
CA GLU A 466 2.32 -8.57 30.15
C GLU A 466 2.16 -7.30 29.32
N TYR A 467 3.20 -6.92 28.58
CA TYR A 467 3.18 -5.73 27.75
C TYR A 467 2.34 -5.97 26.49
N ALA A 468 2.50 -7.13 25.86
CA ALA A 468 1.72 -7.53 24.70
C ALA A 468 0.22 -7.69 25.02
N LEU A 469 -0.11 -8.23 26.19
CA LEU A 469 -1.49 -8.51 26.61
C LEU A 469 -2.21 -7.28 27.17
N TYR A 470 -1.53 -6.49 28.00
CA TYR A 470 -2.18 -5.44 28.79
C TYR A 470 -1.67 -4.03 28.49
N GLY A 471 -0.64 -3.88 27.64
CA GLY A 471 -0.02 -2.58 27.37
C GLY A 471 0.75 -2.01 28.57
N GLN A 472 1.03 -2.84 29.59
CA GLN A 472 1.77 -2.46 30.79
C GLN A 472 3.28 -2.47 30.52
N LEU A 473 3.84 -1.29 30.29
CA LEU A 473 5.26 -1.12 30.02
C LEU A 473 6.03 -0.86 31.32
N THR A 474 7.10 -1.62 31.55
CA THR A 474 8.04 -1.44 32.66
C THR A 474 9.48 -1.62 32.16
N GLU A 475 10.46 -1.34 33.02
CA GLU A 475 11.86 -1.68 32.76
C GLU A 475 12.05 -3.20 32.54
N LYS A 476 11.20 -4.03 33.18
CA LYS A 476 11.20 -5.48 33.02
C LYS A 476 10.74 -5.95 31.65
N SER A 477 10.07 -5.10 30.88
CA SER A 477 9.71 -5.40 29.49
C SER A 477 10.97 -5.38 28.59
N ASP A 478 11.88 -4.42 28.78
CA ASP A 478 13.19 -4.41 28.11
C ASP A 478 14.08 -5.57 28.57
N VAL A 479 14.04 -5.92 29.87
CA VAL A 479 14.78 -7.09 30.40
C VAL A 479 14.33 -8.38 29.73
N TYR A 480 13.03 -8.54 29.47
CA TYR A 480 12.52 -9.70 28.74
C TYR A 480 13.13 -9.78 27.34
N SER A 481 13.07 -8.70 26.57
CA SER A 481 13.64 -8.63 25.22
C SER A 481 15.15 -8.86 25.22
N PHE A 482 15.88 -8.37 26.24
CA PHE A 482 17.30 -8.66 26.44
C PHE A 482 17.56 -10.14 26.69
N GLY A 483 16.71 -10.82 27.48
CA GLY A 483 16.78 -12.26 27.68
C GLY A 483 16.63 -13.04 26.37
N ILE A 484 15.72 -12.62 25.49
CA ILE A 484 15.58 -13.19 24.13
C ILE A 484 16.88 -13.02 23.32
N VAL A 485 17.45 -11.81 23.32
CA VAL A 485 18.71 -11.52 22.63
C VAL A 485 19.86 -12.38 23.15
N ILE A 486 19.96 -12.62 24.47
CA ILE A 486 20.95 -13.55 25.02
C ILE A 486 20.74 -14.94 24.41
N LEU A 487 19.51 -15.46 24.38
CA LEU A 487 19.25 -16.79 23.84
C LEU A 487 19.57 -16.89 22.34
N GLU A 488 19.27 -15.86 21.55
CA GLU A 488 19.68 -15.79 20.14
C GLU A 488 21.21 -15.82 20.01
N ILE A 489 21.92 -15.00 20.80
CA ILE A 489 23.38 -14.95 20.78
C ILE A 489 23.97 -16.30 21.20
N MET A 490 23.43 -16.97 22.22
CA MET A 490 23.98 -18.23 22.68
C MET A 490 23.72 -19.38 21.70
N SER A 491 22.58 -19.36 21.00
CA SER A 491 22.13 -20.49 20.17
C SER A 491 22.32 -20.33 18.67
N GLY A 492 22.54 -19.11 18.18
CA GLY A 492 22.55 -18.84 16.75
C GLY A 492 21.19 -19.10 16.08
N ARG A 493 20.11 -19.21 16.87
CA ARG A 493 18.74 -19.42 16.36
C ARG A 493 18.00 -18.09 16.28
N ARG A 494 17.19 -17.94 15.23
CA ARG A 494 16.25 -16.82 15.10
C ARG A 494 15.09 -16.99 16.10
N VAL A 495 14.56 -15.89 16.63
CA VAL A 495 13.41 -15.92 17.56
C VAL A 495 12.18 -16.62 16.97
N LEU A 496 11.94 -16.43 15.67
CA LEU A 496 10.84 -17.01 14.93
C LEU A 496 11.43 -17.80 13.76
N ASP A 497 11.51 -19.12 13.92
CA ASP A 497 11.90 -20.03 12.85
C ASP A 497 10.64 -20.56 12.16
N THR A 498 10.26 -19.99 11.02
CA THR A 498 9.08 -20.40 10.25
C THR A 498 9.33 -21.64 9.38
N THR A 499 10.53 -22.21 9.40
CA THR A 499 10.88 -23.36 8.56
C THR A 499 10.43 -24.70 9.14
N ASN A 500 10.15 -24.76 10.44
CA ASN A 500 9.66 -25.96 11.12
C ASN A 500 8.19 -25.80 11.54
N SER A 501 7.34 -26.77 11.19
CA SER A 501 5.90 -26.77 11.47
C SER A 501 5.52 -26.86 12.96
N SER A 502 6.51 -27.08 13.83
CA SER A 502 6.41 -27.07 15.29
C SER A 502 7.17 -25.88 15.88
N THR A 503 6.78 -24.66 15.51
CA THR A 503 7.44 -23.41 15.94
C THR A 503 7.33 -23.20 17.46
N LEU A 504 8.20 -23.83 18.23
CA LEU A 504 8.43 -23.49 19.63
C LEU A 504 9.18 -22.16 19.68
N LEU A 505 8.68 -21.21 20.49
CA LEU A 505 9.42 -19.98 20.77
C LEU A 505 10.80 -20.33 21.32
N ILE A 506 11.82 -19.53 20.99
CA ILE A 506 13.20 -19.76 21.47
C ILE A 506 13.26 -19.92 23.00
N THR A 507 12.37 -19.25 23.72
CA THR A 507 12.21 -19.35 25.17
C THR A 507 11.74 -20.73 25.62
N ASP A 508 10.80 -21.33 24.93
CA ASP A 508 10.20 -22.63 25.30
C ASP A 508 11.16 -23.76 24.98
N TRP A 509 11.82 -23.68 23.82
CA TRP A 509 12.87 -24.62 23.44
C TRP A 509 14.04 -24.60 24.44
N ALA A 510 14.58 -23.40 24.73
CA ALA A 510 15.70 -23.27 25.66
C ALA A 510 15.31 -23.72 27.08
N TRP A 511 14.08 -23.43 27.52
CA TRP A 511 13.56 -23.90 28.80
C TRP A 511 13.55 -25.43 28.91
N THR A 512 13.01 -26.11 27.91
CA THR A 512 12.98 -27.58 27.86
C THR A 512 14.38 -28.17 27.95
N ARG A 513 15.35 -27.60 27.23
CA ARG A 513 16.75 -28.04 27.28
C ARG A 513 17.40 -27.84 28.64
N VAL A 514 17.14 -26.70 29.30
CA VAL A 514 17.62 -26.46 30.67
C VAL A 514 17.00 -27.44 31.66
N LYS A 515 15.68 -27.70 31.58
CA LYS A 515 15.00 -28.63 32.49
C LYS A 515 15.43 -30.08 32.32
N SER A 516 15.82 -30.48 31.11
CA SER A 516 16.39 -31.82 30.84
C SER A 516 17.86 -31.96 31.21
N GLY A 517 18.54 -30.90 31.70
CA GLY A 517 19.96 -30.92 32.01
C GLY A 517 20.89 -30.80 30.79
N ASN A 518 20.33 -30.59 29.59
CA ASN A 518 21.07 -30.56 28.32
C ASN A 518 21.39 -29.12 27.88
N VAL A 519 21.89 -28.28 28.80
CA VAL A 519 22.19 -26.87 28.52
C VAL A 519 23.21 -26.71 27.40
N GLY A 520 24.17 -27.64 27.27
CA GLY A 520 25.17 -27.63 26.21
C GLY A 520 24.60 -27.71 24.79
N GLU A 521 23.41 -28.29 24.60
CA GLU A 521 22.73 -28.31 23.29
C GLU A 521 22.20 -26.95 22.86
N ILE A 522 22.07 -25.99 23.80
CA ILE A 522 21.64 -24.64 23.48
C ILE A 522 22.74 -23.88 22.74
N PHE A 523 24.01 -24.23 22.96
CA PHE A 523 25.12 -23.54 22.34
C PHE A 523 25.17 -23.81 20.84
N ASP A 524 25.26 -22.69 20.10
CA ASP A 524 25.67 -22.67 18.70
C ASP A 524 26.96 -23.47 18.53
N GLU A 525 27.00 -24.30 17.49
CA GLU A 525 28.12 -25.20 17.20
C GLU A 525 29.45 -24.45 17.14
N THR A 526 29.45 -23.21 16.63
CA THR A 526 30.64 -22.37 16.47
C THR A 526 31.25 -21.89 17.79
N ILE A 527 30.53 -21.99 18.91
CA ILE A 527 31.02 -21.53 20.22
C ILE A 527 31.12 -22.63 21.27
N ARG A 528 30.68 -23.87 20.99
CA ARG A 528 30.64 -24.98 21.97
C ARG A 528 31.96 -25.23 22.69
N GLU A 529 33.06 -25.08 21.97
CA GLU A 529 34.42 -25.27 22.50
C GLU A 529 35.16 -23.94 22.71
N GLY A 530 34.47 -22.81 22.56
CA GLY A 530 35.05 -21.47 22.57
C GLY A 530 35.33 -20.89 23.96
N GLY A 531 34.87 -21.54 25.04
CA GLY A 531 35.09 -21.07 26.40
C GLY A 531 34.70 -22.05 27.50
N PRO A 532 34.93 -21.69 28.78
CA PRO A 532 34.59 -22.55 29.90
C PRO A 532 33.08 -22.78 29.97
N ARG A 533 32.68 -24.05 29.88
CA ARG A 533 31.27 -24.47 29.81
C ARG A 533 30.40 -23.84 30.90
N GLY A 534 30.84 -23.87 32.17
CA GLY A 534 30.07 -23.27 33.27
C GLY A 534 29.84 -21.76 33.12
N VAL A 535 30.80 -21.02 32.53
CA VAL A 535 30.62 -19.60 32.24
C VAL A 535 29.62 -19.39 31.12
N MET A 536 29.62 -20.24 30.08
CA MET A 536 28.64 -20.16 29.00
C MET A 536 27.22 -20.54 29.47
N GLU A 537 27.09 -21.58 30.29
CA GLU A 537 25.81 -22.01 30.88
C GLU A 537 25.21 -20.90 31.75
N ARG A 538 26.06 -20.17 32.49
CA ARG A 538 25.66 -19.00 33.27
C ARG A 538 24.93 -17.95 32.42
N PHE A 539 25.41 -17.66 31.21
CA PHE A 539 24.76 -16.71 30.30
C PHE A 539 23.38 -17.21 29.85
N VAL A 540 23.26 -18.51 29.55
CA VAL A 540 21.97 -19.12 29.21
C VAL A 540 20.98 -19.00 30.38
N PHE A 541 21.41 -19.27 31.60
CA PHE A 541 20.55 -19.16 32.78
C PHE A 541 20.08 -17.74 33.04
N VAL A 542 20.95 -16.74 32.90
CA VAL A 542 20.54 -15.32 32.97
C VAL A 542 19.54 -14.99 31.86
N GLY A 543 19.77 -15.47 30.62
CA GLY A 543 18.84 -15.29 29.51
C GLY A 543 17.45 -15.86 29.80
N ILE A 544 17.39 -17.08 30.35
CA ILE A 544 16.14 -17.75 30.76
C ILE A 544 15.40 -16.98 31.86
N LEU A 545 16.14 -16.46 32.84
CA LEU A 545 15.59 -15.69 33.96
C LEU A 545 15.09 -14.31 33.51
N CYS A 546 15.84 -13.63 32.64
CA CYS A 546 15.43 -12.37 32.04
C CYS A 546 14.17 -12.55 31.18
N ALA A 547 14.10 -13.62 30.38
CA ALA A 547 12.96 -13.97 29.54
C ALA A 547 11.86 -14.77 30.28
N HIS A 548 11.78 -14.67 31.62
CA HIS A 548 10.76 -15.38 32.38
C HIS A 548 9.36 -14.77 32.14
N VAL A 549 8.31 -15.60 32.04
CA VAL A 549 6.96 -15.11 31.73
C VAL A 549 6.37 -14.24 32.85
N MET A 550 6.65 -14.58 34.11
CA MET A 550 6.26 -13.77 35.27
C MET A 550 7.24 -12.61 35.50
N VAL A 551 6.72 -11.39 35.48
CA VAL A 551 7.49 -10.13 35.65
C VAL A 551 8.26 -10.08 36.96
N ALA A 552 7.64 -10.54 38.06
CA ALA A 552 8.22 -10.51 39.40
C ALA A 552 9.47 -11.39 39.54
N LEU A 553 9.62 -12.39 38.67
CA LEU A 553 10.76 -13.32 38.69
C LEU A 553 11.91 -12.86 37.78
N ARG A 554 11.70 -11.84 36.95
CA ARG A 554 12.77 -11.24 36.15
C ARG A 554 13.67 -10.40 37.05
N PRO A 555 15.01 -10.48 36.93
CA PRO A 555 15.91 -9.61 37.64
C PRO A 555 15.75 -8.17 37.14
N THR A 556 16.31 -7.20 37.87
CA THR A 556 16.61 -5.90 37.27
C THR A 556 17.74 -6.07 36.26
N ILE A 557 17.90 -5.16 35.29
CA ILE A 557 19.05 -5.25 34.38
C ILE A 557 20.38 -5.11 35.12
N SER A 558 20.42 -4.35 36.21
CA SER A 558 21.61 -4.20 37.07
C SER A 558 21.98 -5.52 37.75
N ASP A 559 21.00 -6.27 38.26
CA ASP A 559 21.25 -7.59 38.85
C ASP A 559 21.62 -8.60 37.77
N ALA A 560 20.97 -8.57 36.61
CA ALA A 560 21.34 -9.42 35.47
C ALA A 560 22.79 -9.16 35.02
N LEU A 561 23.23 -7.90 34.99
CA LEU A 561 24.62 -7.55 34.67
C LEU A 561 25.61 -8.14 35.68
N LYS A 562 25.35 -7.97 36.99
CA LYS A 562 26.17 -8.56 38.06
C LYS A 562 26.20 -10.09 37.98
N MET A 563 25.07 -10.72 37.65
CA MET A 563 25.02 -12.15 37.37
C MET A 563 25.91 -12.48 36.16
N LEU A 564 25.85 -11.75 35.06
CA LEU A 564 26.69 -12.05 33.89
C LEU A 564 28.19 -11.85 34.16
N GLU A 565 28.55 -10.88 35.00
CA GLU A 565 29.95 -10.57 35.37
C GLU A 565 30.53 -11.58 36.37
N GLY A 566 29.68 -12.27 37.13
CA GLY A 566 30.12 -13.25 38.14
C GLY A 566 30.03 -12.75 39.58
N ASP A 567 29.56 -11.51 39.78
CA ASP A 567 29.59 -10.83 41.07
C ASP A 567 28.54 -11.33 42.07
N ILE A 568 27.42 -11.88 41.57
CA ILE A 568 26.35 -12.46 42.39
C ILE A 568 25.89 -13.79 41.80
N ASP A 569 25.53 -14.75 42.63
CA ASP A 569 25.03 -16.04 42.15
C ASP A 569 23.68 -15.94 41.45
N ILE A 570 23.45 -16.85 40.50
CA ILE A 570 22.15 -16.97 39.84
C ILE A 570 21.22 -17.71 40.80
N PRO A 571 20.03 -17.16 41.12
CA PRO A 571 19.06 -17.89 41.94
C PRO A 571 18.62 -19.17 41.23
N LYS A 572 18.14 -20.14 42.01
CA LYS A 572 17.53 -21.35 41.43
C LYS A 572 16.45 -20.92 40.44
N ILE A 573 16.57 -21.38 39.20
CA ILE A 573 15.70 -20.96 38.11
C ILE A 573 14.25 -21.35 38.46
N PRO A 574 13.33 -20.37 38.61
CA PRO A 574 11.94 -20.64 38.93
C PRO A 574 11.24 -21.40 37.81
N ASP A 575 10.29 -22.27 38.18
CA ASP A 575 9.49 -23.00 37.20
C ASP A 575 8.58 -22.05 36.39
N ARG A 576 8.44 -22.36 35.10
CA ARG A 576 7.55 -21.63 34.20
C ARG A 576 6.14 -22.25 34.22
N PRO A 577 5.08 -21.41 34.25
CA PRO A 577 3.73 -21.85 33.88
C PRO A 577 3.75 -22.53 32.51
N LEU A 578 3.05 -23.65 32.38
CA LEU A 578 2.90 -24.36 31.12
C LEU A 578 2.23 -23.45 30.07
N PRO A 579 2.80 -23.30 28.86
CA PRO A 579 2.13 -22.57 27.78
C PRO A 579 0.77 -23.21 27.47
N LEU A 580 -0.25 -22.39 27.15
CA LEU A 580 -1.58 -22.90 26.75
C LEU A 580 -1.53 -23.79 25.49
N SER A 581 -0.48 -23.67 24.67
CA SER A 581 -0.22 -24.50 23.49
C SER A 581 0.44 -25.84 23.80
N HIS A 582 0.82 -26.10 25.05
CA HIS A 582 1.48 -27.33 25.45
C HIS A 582 0.52 -28.54 25.31
N GLU A 583 1.01 -29.67 24.78
CA GLU A 583 0.17 -30.84 24.49
C GLU A 583 -0.62 -31.36 25.69
N SER A 584 -0.11 -31.19 26.90
CA SER A 584 -0.81 -31.56 28.14
C SER A 584 -2.04 -30.68 28.45
N PHE A 585 -2.14 -29.46 27.91
CA PHE A 585 -3.37 -28.66 27.94
C PHE A 585 -4.39 -29.13 26.89
N ARG A 586 -3.93 -29.60 25.72
CA ARG A 586 -4.83 -30.23 24.72
C ARG A 586 -5.41 -31.55 25.25
N SER A 587 -4.59 -32.37 25.92
CA SER A 587 -5.05 -33.63 26.49
C SER A 587 -6.03 -33.42 27.64
N SER A 588 -5.81 -32.44 28.51
CA SER A 588 -6.73 -32.12 29.61
C SER A 588 -8.04 -31.49 29.13
N LEU A 589 -8.02 -30.63 28.11
CA LEU A 589 -9.24 -30.12 27.45
C LEU A 589 -10.06 -31.24 26.78
N TRP A 590 -9.40 -32.21 26.14
CA TRP A 590 -10.07 -33.37 25.54
C TRP A 590 -10.59 -34.36 26.60
N TYR A 591 -9.87 -34.54 27.72
CA TYR A 591 -10.35 -35.35 28.84
C TYR A 591 -11.57 -34.71 29.52
N SER A 592 -11.56 -33.38 29.72
CA SER A 592 -12.70 -32.64 30.26
C SER A 592 -13.90 -32.61 29.31
N ALA A 593 -13.68 -32.52 27.99
CA ALA A 593 -14.74 -32.63 26.99
C ALA A 593 -15.36 -34.04 26.94
N SER A 594 -14.53 -35.09 27.04
CA SER A 594 -14.95 -36.49 27.13
C SER A 594 -15.77 -36.80 28.38
N MET A 595 -15.41 -36.22 29.53
CA MET A 595 -16.20 -36.36 30.76
C MET A 595 -17.55 -35.64 30.65
N SER A 596 -17.59 -34.46 30.01
CA SER A 596 -18.84 -33.71 29.77
C SER A 596 -19.83 -34.50 28.90
N GLU A 597 -19.36 -35.17 27.84
CA GLU A 597 -20.19 -36.01 26.97
C GLU A 597 -20.70 -37.27 27.68
N ARG A 598 -19.88 -37.93 28.51
CA ARG A 598 -20.33 -39.08 29.32
C ARG A 598 -21.37 -38.69 30.37
N SER A 599 -21.25 -37.51 30.98
CA SER A 599 -22.27 -37.00 31.92
C SER A 599 -23.59 -36.62 31.23
N ARG A 600 -23.58 -36.21 29.94
CA ARG A 600 -24.80 -35.95 29.18
C ARG A 600 -25.48 -37.22 28.65
N ALA A 601 -24.71 -38.26 28.32
CA ALA A 601 -25.26 -39.54 27.87
C ALA A 601 -25.94 -40.34 28.99
N CYS A 602 -25.56 -40.12 30.26
CA CYS A 602 -26.17 -40.82 31.39
C CYS A 602 -27.47 -40.16 31.90
N SER A 603 -27.76 -38.92 31.48
CA SER A 603 -29.00 -38.19 31.83
C SER A 603 -30.14 -38.35 30.83
N SER A 604 -29.93 -39.07 29.72
CA SER A 604 -30.92 -39.23 28.63
C SER A 604 -31.50 -40.64 28.47
N ILE A 605 -31.32 -41.53 29.45
CA ILE A 605 -31.85 -42.91 29.44
C ILE A 605 -32.96 -43.14 30.51
N SER A 606 -33.44 -42.08 31.17
CA SER A 606 -34.51 -42.19 32.19
C SER A 606 -35.72 -41.30 31.91
N SER A 607 -36.20 -41.28 30.67
CA SER A 607 -37.52 -40.73 30.33
C SER A 607 -37.98 -41.14 28.91
N VAL A 608 -38.39 -42.40 28.75
CA VAL A 608 -39.58 -42.83 27.97
C VAL A 608 -40.08 -44.13 28.60
#